data_AF-A0A8C8IQ03-F1
#
_entry.id   AF-A0A8C8IQ03-F1
#
_cell.length_a   1.000
_cell.length_b   1.000
_cell.length_c   1.000
_cell.angle_alpha   90.00
_cell.angle_beta   90.00
_cell.angle_gamma   90.00
#
_symmetry.space_group_name_H-M   'P 1'
#
loop_
_entity.id
_entity.type
_entity.pdbx_description
1 polymer ?
#
loop_
_entity_poly.entity_id
_entity_poly.type
_entity_poly.pdbx_seq_one_letter_code
_entity_poly.pdbx_strand_id
1 'polypeptide(L)'
;FLKDFVNDYLVNRTIEYFINMANSLEILAHRTAESLELITAEMVAIRIVAMHNRFALDYFLSAYRGTCAVIGAEYCTYSSDKSNLIQKIRTEAIQSWV
;
A
#
# COMPACT_ATOMS: atom_id res chain seq x y z
N PHE A 1 47.57 -23.65 3.05
CA PHE A 1 46.80 -24.29 4.13
C PHE A 1 46.09 -23.27 5.03
N LEU A 2 46.76 -22.55 5.94
CA LEU A 2 46.10 -21.58 6.84
C LEU A 2 45.38 -20.43 6.09
N LYS A 3 45.97 -19.92 5.02
CA LYS A 3 45.34 -18.89 4.17
C LYS A 3 44.08 -19.41 3.48
N ASP A 4 44.14 -20.62 2.95
CA ASP A 4 43.01 -21.25 2.23
C ASP A 4 41.86 -21.55 3.21
N PHE A 5 42.18 -22.04 4.41
CA PHE A 5 41.21 -22.25 5.48
C PHE A 5 40.53 -20.95 5.94
N VAL A 6 41.30 -19.88 6.16
CA VAL A 6 40.74 -18.57 6.52
C VAL A 6 39.87 -18.02 5.40
N ASN A 7 40.27 -18.20 4.14
CA ASN A 7 39.49 -17.73 3.00
C ASN A 7 38.14 -18.47 2.88
N ASP A 8 38.14 -19.80 3.01
CA ASP A 8 36.92 -20.62 2.96
C ASP A 8 35.94 -20.27 4.10
N TYR A 9 36.46 -20.06 5.32
CA TYR A 9 35.66 -19.61 6.45
C TYR A 9 35.01 -18.24 6.21
N LEU A 10 35.76 -17.28 5.66
CA LEU A 10 35.23 -15.95 5.37
C LEU A 10 34.19 -15.97 4.24
N VAL A 11 34.40 -16.79 3.21
CA VAL A 11 33.46 -16.97 2.11
C VAL A 11 32.15 -17.54 2.63
N ASN A 12 32.18 -18.62 3.43
CA ASN A 12 30.97 -19.22 3.99
C ASN A 12 30.21 -18.24 4.89
N ARG A 13 30.90 -17.50 5.77
CA ARG A 13 30.26 -16.49 6.62
C ARG A 13 29.59 -15.38 5.80
N THR A 14 30.21 -14.98 4.68
CA THR A 14 29.66 -13.95 3.80
C THR A 14 28.43 -14.47 3.05
N ILE A 15 28.45 -15.72 2.61
CA ILE A 15 27.30 -16.39 1.99
C ILE A 15 26.12 -16.47 2.97
N GLU A 16 26.36 -16.92 4.20
CA GLU A 16 25.33 -16.96 5.25
C GLU A 16 24.71 -15.59 5.51
N TYR A 17 25.54 -14.55 5.59
CA TYR A 17 25.06 -13.18 5.76
C TYR A 17 24.15 -12.75 4.60
N PHE A 18 24.54 -13.01 3.36
CA PHE A 18 23.76 -12.65 2.19
C PHE A 18 22.42 -13.41 2.13
N ILE A 19 22.42 -14.70 2.44
CA ILE A 19 21.21 -15.53 2.51
C ILE A 19 20.24 -14.99 3.58
N ASN A 20 20.74 -14.68 4.77
CA ASN A 20 19.91 -14.14 5.85
C ASN A 20 19.32 -12.77 5.49
N MET A 21 20.10 -11.93 4.78
CA MET A 21 19.63 -10.63 4.31
C MET A 21 18.55 -10.78 3.23
N ALA A 22 18.73 -11.69 2.26
CA ALA A 22 17.75 -11.97 1.22
C ALA A 22 16.42 -12.47 1.81
N ASN A 23 16.48 -13.42 2.75
CA ASN A 23 15.30 -13.92 3.46
C ASN A 23 14.59 -12.80 4.26
N SER A 24 15.35 -11.94 4.93
CA SER A 24 14.79 -10.80 5.67
C SER A 24 14.07 -9.81 4.74
N LEU A 25 14.62 -9.56 3.55
CA LEU A 25 13.99 -8.72 2.53
C LEU A 25 12.71 -9.35 1.97
N GLU A 26 12.69 -10.65 1.74
CA GLU A 26 11.50 -11.38 1.30
C GLU A 26 10.38 -11.31 2.34
N ILE A 27 10.69 -11.57 3.61
CA ILE A 27 9.73 -11.44 4.71
C ILE A 27 9.19 -10.00 4.80
N LEU A 28 10.06 -9.00 4.65
CA LEU A 28 9.67 -7.60 4.68
C LEU A 28 8.75 -7.25 3.49
N ALA A 29 9.08 -7.71 2.29
CA ALA A 29 8.27 -7.49 1.10
C ALA A 29 6.88 -8.13 1.24
N HIS A 30 6.81 -9.36 1.75
CA HIS A 30 5.56 -10.06 2.01
C HIS A 30 4.67 -9.30 3.01
N ARG A 31 5.23 -8.93 4.17
CA ARG A 31 4.49 -8.16 5.20
C ARG A 31 4.03 -6.79 4.69
N THR A 32 4.85 -6.14 3.88
CA THR A 32 4.49 -4.85 3.26
C THR A 32 3.33 -5.03 2.28
N ALA A 33 3.34 -6.10 1.49
CA ALA A 33 2.27 -6.42 0.56
C ALA A 33 0.94 -6.76 1.27
N GLU A 34 0.98 -7.50 2.38
CA GLU A 34 -0.20 -7.74 3.23
C GLU A 34 -0.75 -6.45 3.83
N SER A 35 0.13 -5.59 4.36
CA SER A 35 -0.27 -4.29 4.91
C SER A 35 -0.95 -3.39 3.87
N LEU A 36 -0.40 -3.35 2.64
CA LEU A 36 -0.99 -2.62 1.52
C LEU A 36 -2.39 -3.11 1.15
N GLU A 37 -2.65 -4.42 1.22
CA GLU A 37 -3.98 -4.99 1.00
C GLU A 37 -4.98 -4.49 2.04
N LEU A 38 -4.63 -4.61 3.32
CA LEU A 38 -5.49 -4.18 4.43
C LEU A 38 -5.80 -2.68 4.34
N ILE A 39 -4.78 -1.84 4.12
CA ILE A 39 -4.94 -0.40 3.97
C ILE A 39 -5.82 -0.07 2.75
N THR A 40 -5.64 -0.78 1.64
CA THR A 40 -6.46 -0.57 0.43
C THR A 40 -7.92 -0.90 0.68
N ALA A 41 -8.21 -2.01 1.38
CA ALA A 41 -9.57 -2.39 1.73
C ALA A 41 -10.25 -1.32 2.61
N GLU A 42 -9.56 -0.84 3.65
CA GLU A 42 -10.05 0.24 4.52
C GLU A 42 -10.26 1.54 3.73
N MET A 43 -9.35 1.90 2.83
CA MET A 43 -9.45 3.12 2.04
C MET A 43 -10.65 3.08 1.08
N VAL A 44 -10.95 1.92 0.49
CA VAL A 44 -12.16 1.71 -0.32
C VAL A 44 -13.42 1.83 0.54
N ALA A 45 -13.44 1.24 1.73
CA ALA A 45 -14.57 1.35 2.65
C ALA A 45 -14.83 2.82 3.08
N ILE A 46 -13.79 3.54 3.48
CA ILE A 46 -13.87 4.97 3.85
C ILE A 46 -14.41 5.79 2.67
N ARG A 47 -13.91 5.54 1.45
CA ARG A 47 -14.39 6.23 0.24
C ARG A 47 -15.89 6.01 0.04
N ILE A 48 -16.38 4.77 0.18
CA ILE A 48 -17.81 4.45 0.02
C ILE A 48 -18.65 5.21 1.05
N VAL A 49 -18.24 5.18 2.33
CA VAL A 49 -18.96 5.91 3.40
C VAL A 49 -18.95 7.42 3.15
N ALA A 50 -17.82 7.98 2.73
CA ALA A 50 -17.73 9.40 2.38
C ALA A 50 -18.65 9.77 1.19
N MET A 51 -18.76 8.90 0.18
CA MET A 51 -19.70 9.09 -0.93
C MET A 51 -21.16 9.04 -0.47
N HIS A 52 -21.53 8.07 0.36
CA HIS A 52 -22.88 8.01 0.95
C HIS A 52 -23.21 9.24 1.79
N ASN A 53 -22.27 9.70 2.62
CA ASN A 53 -22.45 10.92 3.42
C ASN A 53 -22.64 12.14 2.53
N ARG A 54 -21.91 12.22 1.41
CA ARG A 54 -22.10 13.28 0.42
C ARG A 54 -23.50 13.24 -0.20
N PHE A 55 -24.00 12.07 -0.62
CA PHE A 55 -25.36 11.95 -1.14
C PHE A 55 -26.42 12.35 -0.11
N ALA A 56 -26.23 11.99 1.17
CA ALA A 56 -27.11 12.42 2.25
C ALA A 56 -27.08 13.95 2.43
N LEU A 57 -25.89 14.57 2.41
CA LEU A 57 -25.73 16.02 2.45
C LEU A 57 -26.41 16.70 1.25
N ASP A 58 -26.24 16.16 0.05
CA ASP A 58 -26.89 16.66 -1.18
C ASP A 58 -28.42 16.63 -1.06
N TYR A 59 -28.98 15.58 -0.45
CA TYR A 59 -30.39 15.50 -0.15
C TYR A 59 -30.84 16.55 0.87
N PHE A 60 -30.16 16.65 2.02
CA PHE A 60 -30.51 17.60 3.08
C PHE A 60 -30.39 19.07 2.64
N LEU A 61 -29.36 19.38 1.86
CA LEU A 61 -29.07 20.73 1.40
C LEU A 61 -29.79 21.10 0.11
N SER A 62 -30.54 20.18 -0.51
CA SER A 62 -31.34 20.45 -1.71
C SER A 62 -32.31 21.63 -1.51
N ALA A 63 -32.90 21.75 -0.31
CA ALA A 63 -33.76 22.86 0.07
C ALA A 63 -33.01 24.20 0.24
N TYR A 64 -31.69 24.17 0.45
CA TYR A 64 -30.83 25.32 0.71
C TYR A 64 -30.01 25.75 -0.51
N ARG A 65 -30.59 25.62 -1.72
CA ARG A 65 -29.91 25.86 -3.02
C ARG A 65 -28.79 24.84 -3.33
N GLY A 66 -28.78 23.70 -2.63
CA GLY A 66 -27.86 22.58 -2.84
C GLY A 66 -26.54 22.70 -2.06
N THR A 67 -25.82 21.59 -1.94
CA THR A 67 -24.51 21.51 -1.24
C THR A 67 -23.48 22.49 -1.79
N CYS A 68 -23.52 22.78 -3.10
CA CYS A 68 -22.63 23.75 -3.73
C CYS A 68 -22.80 25.18 -3.16
N ALA A 69 -24.02 25.57 -2.78
CA ALA A 69 -24.27 26.90 -2.22
C ALA A 69 -23.78 27.06 -0.78
N VAL A 70 -23.63 25.95 -0.05
CA VAL A 70 -23.24 25.94 1.38
C VAL A 70 -21.75 25.64 1.55
N ILE A 71 -21.22 24.65 0.84
CA ILE A 71 -19.81 24.20 0.96
C ILE A 71 -18.89 24.97 0.00
N GLY A 72 -19.41 25.55 -1.08
CA GLY A 72 -18.61 26.24 -2.09
C GLY A 72 -17.84 25.27 -2.98
N ALA A 73 -16.76 25.73 -3.64
CA ALA A 73 -16.06 25.00 -4.71
C ALA A 73 -15.51 23.62 -4.31
N GLU A 74 -15.22 23.41 -3.03
CA GLU A 74 -14.70 22.15 -2.48
C GLU A 74 -15.70 20.99 -2.57
N TYR A 75 -16.99 21.28 -2.80
CA TYR A 75 -18.01 20.23 -2.92
C TYR A 75 -17.68 19.25 -4.04
N CYS A 76 -16.97 19.64 -5.09
CA CYS A 76 -16.75 18.84 -6.31
C CYS A 76 -15.42 18.10 -6.38
N THR A 77 -14.66 18.02 -5.29
CA THR A 77 -13.38 17.30 -5.31
C THR A 77 -13.62 15.80 -5.43
N TYR A 78 -13.35 15.25 -6.62
CA TYR A 78 -13.49 13.82 -6.89
C TYR A 78 -12.36 13.05 -6.18
N SER A 79 -12.74 12.14 -5.27
CA SER A 79 -11.79 11.17 -4.75
C SER A 79 -11.42 10.21 -5.88
N SER A 80 -10.15 10.08 -6.27
CA SER A 80 -9.72 9.13 -7.31
C SER A 80 -9.58 7.73 -6.73
N ASP A 81 -10.12 6.71 -7.41
CA ASP A 81 -9.90 5.32 -6.99
C ASP A 81 -8.53 4.85 -7.48
N LYS A 82 -7.66 4.48 -6.55
CA LYS A 82 -6.29 3.99 -6.82
C LYS A 82 -6.09 2.54 -6.39
N SER A 83 -7.15 1.84 -6.00
CA SER A 83 -7.09 0.44 -5.55
C SER A 83 -6.38 -0.47 -6.54
N ASN A 84 -6.70 -0.38 -7.83
CA ASN A 84 -6.05 -1.16 -8.90
C ASN A 84 -4.54 -0.90 -9.03
N LEU A 85 -4.11 0.36 -8.87
CA LEU A 85 -2.69 0.70 -8.91
C LEU A 85 -1.95 0.11 -7.70
N ILE A 86 -2.56 0.18 -6.52
CA ILE A 86 -1.98 -0.38 -5.31
C ILE A 86 -1.90 -1.91 -5.39
N GLN A 87 -2.92 -2.57 -5.96
CA GLN A 87 -2.88 -4.01 -6.22
C GLN A 87 -1.76 -4.39 -7.19
N LYS A 88 -1.50 -3.58 -8.22
CA LYS A 88 -0.37 -3.79 -9.12
C LYS A 88 0.97 -3.70 -8.40
N ILE A 89 1.18 -2.65 -7.60
CA ILE A 89 2.40 -2.47 -6.79
C ILE A 89 2.60 -3.66 -5.83
N ARG A 90 1.51 -4.14 -5.22
CA ARG A 90 1.53 -5.33 -4.35
C ARG A 90 2.04 -6.56 -5.10
N THR A 91 1.51 -6.84 -6.28
CA THR A 91 1.93 -8.00 -7.09
C THR A 91 3.41 -7.90 -7.48
N GLU A 92 3.88 -6.71 -7.85
CA GLU A 92 5.27 -6.47 -8.23
C GLU A 92 6.23 -6.63 -7.02
N ALA A 93 5.81 -6.21 -5.83
CA ALA A 93 6.61 -6.34 -4.61
C ALA A 93 6.87 -7.81 -4.21
N ILE A 94 5.95 -8.72 -4.54
CA ILE A 94 6.08 -10.16 -4.26
C ILE A 94 6.87 -10.88 -5.37
N GLN A 95 6.74 -10.44 -6.62
CA GLN A 95 7.32 -11.14 -7.79
C GLN A 95 8.78 -10.76 -8.11
N SER A 96 9.40 -9.82 -7.40
CA SER A 96 10.74 -9.33 -7.73
C SER A 96 11.90 -10.31 -7.43
N TRP A 97 11.66 -11.48 -6.83
CA TRP A 97 12.71 -12.39 -6.33
C TRP A 97 12.54 -13.87 -6.72
N VAL A 98 11.67 -14.18 -7.70
CA VAL A 98 11.59 -15.49 -8.38
C VAL A 98 12.24 -15.37 -9.74
#